data_AF-A0A7S3P6A7-F1
#
_entry.id   AF-A0A7S3P6A7-F1
#
_cell.length_a   1.000
_cell.length_b   1.000
_cell.length_c   1.000
_cell.angle_alpha   90.00
_cell.angle_beta   90.00
_cell.angle_gamma   90.00
#
_symmetry.space_group_name_H-M   'P 1'
#
loop_
_entity.id
_entity.type
_entity.pdbx_description
1 polymer ?
#
loop_
_entity_poly.entity_id
_entity_poly.type
_entity_poly.pdbx_seq_one_letter_code
_entity_poly.pdbx_strand_id
1 'polypeptide(L)'
;MIWSRGTAQVCLIYVIVSANILPTSSAEIVGKGKGDGYAGRTAALNPWERLTDPNPPTALPDLETSTTVEEIDEILRHVTGTHAGIITQRFRPHPFWLWRQWYGTVLYHTSKHAILNMIYAALWCALTRYHTTGDWKVWLLPVKGAHPRLEVVDKIWKTLMSLTTFLLTFFVGQAYTFWRTVHDQGRGIQGRMNDIHMLMATHAARQAKTGAYTKEASAALQELAAKLRGFHLLFWASNARRFRILLTQKGMERLVQVGYIERSTKERLDEIDLPPTLKWASMLESAMKQCDDGIRDWKVISHYSVALEQVLLDQFCRLRGLCATVPDLIDGRMPLAYAHFVQILVDSFLFVAPIAQYHEMGFYSVILVGILTLFYRGLLDLSKEFLDPLDSEDYCDGAVYLNLAVFIREVNSASTRWFRGAAKL
;
A
#
# COMPACT_ATOMS: atom_id res chain seq x y z
N MET A 1 -6.14 -30.86 -62.54
CA MET A 1 -4.83 -30.27 -62.17
C MET A 1 -4.82 -30.10 -60.65
N ILE A 2 -4.53 -31.19 -59.94
CA ILE A 2 -3.22 -31.54 -59.33
C ILE A 2 -2.91 -30.66 -58.10
N TRP A 3 -3.17 -31.29 -56.96
CA TRP A 3 -2.71 -31.00 -55.61
C TRP A 3 -1.17 -30.99 -55.48
N SER A 4 -0.65 -30.14 -54.61
CA SER A 4 0.64 -30.31 -53.91
C SER A 4 0.64 -29.40 -52.68
N ARG A 5 0.17 -29.88 -51.51
CA ARG A 5 0.99 -30.32 -50.35
C ARG A 5 2.30 -29.52 -50.16
N GLY A 6 2.38 -28.82 -49.03
CA GLY A 6 3.57 -28.12 -48.55
C GLY A 6 3.47 -27.78 -47.06
N THR A 7 3.50 -28.84 -46.24
CA THR A 7 4.04 -28.92 -44.87
C THR A 7 4.05 -27.67 -43.97
N ALA A 8 3.19 -27.72 -42.95
CA ALA A 8 3.33 -27.00 -41.71
C ALA A 8 4.64 -27.40 -40.98
N GLN A 9 5.43 -26.41 -40.60
CA GLN A 9 6.48 -26.53 -39.60
C GLN A 9 6.28 -25.40 -38.58
N VAL A 10 5.44 -25.68 -37.59
CA VAL A 10 5.38 -24.92 -36.34
C VAL A 10 6.60 -25.35 -35.53
N CYS A 11 7.72 -24.62 -35.70
CA CYS A 11 8.88 -24.79 -34.84
C CYS A 11 8.59 -24.13 -33.48
N LEU A 12 8.20 -24.99 -32.56
CA LEU A 12 8.18 -24.79 -31.12
C LEU A 12 9.61 -24.47 -30.65
N ILE A 13 9.90 -23.20 -30.36
CA ILE A 13 11.14 -22.81 -29.66
C ILE A 13 10.86 -22.89 -28.16
N TYR A 14 10.98 -24.10 -27.62
CA TYR A 14 11.22 -24.34 -26.20
C TYR A 14 12.72 -24.12 -25.97
N VAL A 15 13.12 -22.92 -25.54
CA VAL A 15 14.49 -22.64 -25.10
C VAL A 15 14.50 -22.55 -23.58
N ILE A 16 14.89 -23.67 -22.98
CA ILE A 16 15.77 -23.82 -21.82
C ILE A 16 15.72 -22.66 -20.81
N VAL A 17 14.76 -22.74 -19.87
CA VAL A 17 14.93 -22.24 -18.50
C VAL A 17 14.56 -23.40 -17.56
N SER A 18 15.44 -24.39 -17.53
CA SER A 18 15.40 -25.51 -16.58
C SER A 18 16.80 -26.10 -16.48
N ALA A 19 17.68 -25.41 -15.77
CA ALA A 19 18.86 -26.01 -15.14
C ALA A 19 19.47 -24.99 -14.16
N ASN A 20 19.73 -25.46 -12.94
CA ASN A 20 20.46 -24.79 -11.85
C ASN A 20 19.64 -23.90 -10.89
N ILE A 21 18.72 -24.53 -10.16
CA ILE A 21 18.59 -24.25 -8.73
C ILE A 21 19.22 -25.44 -8.01
N LEU A 22 20.43 -25.24 -7.48
CA LEU A 22 21.08 -26.16 -6.56
C LEU A 22 20.27 -26.19 -5.25
N PRO A 23 20.07 -27.37 -4.63
CA PRO A 23 19.61 -27.45 -3.25
C PRO A 23 20.81 -27.25 -2.33
N THR A 24 20.82 -26.19 -1.52
CA THR A 24 21.69 -26.12 -0.35
C THR A 24 21.16 -27.06 0.72
N SER A 25 21.90 -28.15 0.93
CA SER A 25 21.71 -29.08 2.04
C SER A 25 21.85 -28.35 3.37
N SER A 26 20.83 -28.41 4.22
CA SER A 26 21.00 -28.29 5.66
C SER A 26 20.91 -29.70 6.23
N ALA A 27 22.07 -30.26 6.55
CA ALA A 27 22.18 -31.53 7.24
C ALA A 27 21.70 -31.41 8.69
N GLU A 28 21.09 -32.49 9.13
CA GLU A 28 20.50 -32.78 10.42
C GLU A 28 21.45 -32.56 11.61
N ILE A 29 20.88 -32.08 12.73
CA ILE A 29 21.17 -32.64 14.05
C ILE A 29 19.83 -33.11 14.63
N VAL A 30 19.50 -34.38 14.37
CA VAL A 30 18.37 -35.08 14.97
C VAL A 30 18.84 -35.76 16.25
N GLY A 31 18.24 -35.33 17.36
CA GLY A 31 18.23 -36.07 18.62
C GLY A 31 17.39 -37.36 18.48
N LYS A 32 17.94 -38.46 18.99
CA LYS A 32 17.30 -39.78 19.05
C LYS A 32 16.03 -39.72 19.90
N GLY A 33 14.87 -39.87 19.25
CA GLY A 33 13.61 -40.26 19.89
C GLY A 33 13.05 -41.50 19.18
N LYS A 34 13.10 -42.66 19.84
CA LYS A 34 12.41 -43.88 19.44
C LYS A 34 10.91 -43.71 19.69
N GLY A 35 10.06 -44.12 18.74
CA GLY A 35 8.67 -44.46 19.06
C GLY A 35 7.69 -44.22 17.93
N ASP A 36 7.26 -45.34 17.33
CA ASP A 36 5.97 -45.59 16.71
C ASP A 36 5.70 -45.08 15.29
N GLY A 37 5.68 -46.06 14.39
CA GLY A 37 5.35 -45.91 12.99
C GLY A 37 3.88 -45.61 12.76
N TYR A 38 3.64 -44.52 12.04
CA TYR A 38 2.47 -44.36 11.19
C TYR A 38 2.94 -44.10 9.77
N ALA A 39 2.66 -45.05 8.88
CA ALA A 39 2.97 -44.98 7.48
C ALA A 39 2.30 -43.75 6.83
N GLY A 40 3.13 -42.88 6.26
CA GLY A 40 2.74 -41.61 5.68
C GLY A 40 1.81 -41.76 4.48
N ARG A 41 0.57 -41.30 4.66
CA ARG A 41 -0.12 -40.60 3.58
C ARG A 41 0.36 -39.16 3.62
N THR A 42 1.11 -38.75 2.60
CA THR A 42 1.20 -37.34 2.21
C THR A 42 -0.21 -36.91 1.83
N ALA A 43 -1.02 -36.50 2.82
CA ALA A 43 -2.29 -35.84 2.56
C ALA A 43 -1.94 -34.63 1.71
N ALA A 44 -2.28 -34.70 0.42
CA ALA A 44 -2.14 -33.58 -0.48
C ALA A 44 -2.90 -32.43 0.17
N LEU A 45 -2.16 -31.46 0.72
CA LEU A 45 -2.72 -30.23 1.29
C LEU A 45 -3.79 -29.73 0.33
N ASN A 46 -4.95 -29.43 0.90
CA ASN A 46 -6.11 -29.00 0.15
C ASN A 46 -5.66 -27.89 -0.81
N PRO A 47 -5.97 -27.95 -2.12
CA PRO A 47 -5.59 -26.89 -3.06
C PRO A 47 -5.90 -25.48 -2.57
N TRP A 48 -6.92 -25.32 -1.71
CA TRP A 48 -7.29 -24.06 -1.08
C TRP A 48 -6.35 -23.62 0.06
N GLU A 49 -5.70 -24.54 0.79
CA GLU A 49 -4.67 -24.21 1.81
C GLU A 49 -3.37 -23.69 1.19
N ARG A 50 -3.17 -23.86 -0.12
CA ARG A 50 -2.04 -23.30 -0.87
C ARG A 50 -2.25 -21.83 -1.29
N LEU A 51 -3.43 -21.28 -1.06
CA LEU A 51 -3.77 -19.87 -1.33
C LEU A 51 -3.67 -19.00 -0.06
N THR A 52 -2.81 -19.38 0.88
CA THR A 52 -2.45 -18.47 1.97
C THR A 52 -1.66 -17.30 1.41
N ASP A 53 -2.02 -16.09 1.82
CA ASP A 53 -1.24 -14.88 1.54
C ASP A 53 0.25 -15.16 1.85
N PRO A 54 1.18 -14.95 0.89
CA PRO A 54 2.60 -15.17 1.15
C PRO A 54 3.17 -14.22 2.21
N ASN A 55 2.48 -13.13 2.53
CA ASN A 55 2.91 -12.15 3.52
C ASN A 55 1.73 -11.77 4.44
N PRO A 56 1.20 -12.71 5.24
CA PRO A 56 0.06 -12.41 6.09
C PRO A 56 0.48 -11.33 7.10
N PRO A 57 -0.42 -10.38 7.43
CA PRO A 57 -0.12 -9.37 8.43
C PRO A 57 0.32 -10.03 9.74
N THR A 58 1.37 -9.49 10.36
CA THR A 58 1.91 -10.02 11.62
C THR A 58 0.78 -10.24 12.63
N ALA A 59 0.73 -11.44 13.20
CA ALA A 59 -0.31 -11.79 14.15
C ALA A 59 -0.21 -10.89 15.39
N LEU A 60 -1.35 -10.51 15.97
CA LEU A 60 -1.36 -9.64 17.15
C LEU A 60 -0.60 -10.23 18.35
N PRO A 61 -0.63 -11.55 18.62
CA PRO A 61 0.19 -12.14 19.68
C PRO A 61 1.69 -11.96 19.46
N ASP A 62 2.16 -12.05 18.21
CA ASP A 62 3.57 -11.86 17.89
C ASP A 62 3.98 -10.41 18.14
N LEU A 63 3.17 -9.45 17.66
CA LEU A 63 3.36 -8.02 17.92
C LEU A 63 3.35 -7.71 19.42
N GLU A 64 2.44 -8.30 20.19
CA GLU A 64 2.38 -8.12 21.65
C GLU A 64 3.72 -8.44 22.33
N THR A 65 4.43 -9.46 21.84
CA THR A 65 5.72 -9.88 22.41
C THR A 65 6.90 -9.07 21.89
N SER A 66 6.93 -8.73 20.58
CA SER A 66 8.07 -8.07 19.95
C SER A 66 8.09 -6.56 20.16
N THR A 67 6.93 -5.95 20.36
CA THR A 67 6.79 -4.49 20.40
C THR A 67 7.31 -3.87 21.69
N THR A 68 8.05 -2.78 21.52
CA THR A 68 8.51 -1.90 22.60
C THR A 68 7.55 -0.74 22.84
N VAL A 69 7.58 -0.15 24.04
CA VAL A 69 6.73 1.00 24.38
C VAL A 69 7.15 2.23 23.58
N GLU A 70 8.44 2.34 23.27
CA GLU A 70 9.05 3.42 22.50
C GLU A 70 8.50 3.48 21.06
N GLU A 71 8.32 2.33 20.42
CA GLU A 71 7.70 2.21 19.08
C GLU A 71 6.24 2.65 19.11
N ILE A 72 5.48 2.21 20.12
CA ILE A 72 4.08 2.64 20.32
C ILE A 72 4.05 4.16 20.47
N ASP A 73 4.93 4.72 21.31
CA ASP A 73 5.02 6.17 21.53
C ASP A 73 5.43 6.95 20.29
N GLU A 74 6.28 6.38 19.44
CA GLU A 74 6.62 6.98 18.17
C GLU A 74 5.39 7.09 17.26
N ILE A 75 4.63 6.00 17.12
CA ILE A 75 3.41 6.02 16.32
C ILE A 75 2.39 7.00 16.91
N LEU A 76 2.21 6.99 18.24
CA LEU A 76 1.33 7.92 18.93
C LEU A 76 1.74 9.37 18.71
N ARG A 77 3.03 9.71 18.78
CA ARG A 77 3.54 11.06 18.46
C ARG A 77 3.18 11.47 17.03
N HIS A 78 3.24 10.55 16.07
CA HIS A 78 2.87 10.83 14.68
C HIS A 78 1.36 11.08 14.50
N VAL A 79 0.49 10.34 15.19
CA VAL A 79 -0.98 10.43 15.03
C VAL A 79 -1.65 11.46 15.95
N THR A 80 -1.04 11.80 17.09
CA THR A 80 -1.61 12.75 18.07
C THR A 80 -1.26 14.21 17.82
N GLY A 81 -0.27 14.49 16.96
CA GLY A 81 0.16 15.86 16.66
C GLY A 81 -0.97 16.77 16.16
N THR A 82 -0.90 18.07 16.45
CA THR A 82 -1.94 19.04 16.04
C THR A 82 -1.64 19.75 14.72
N HIS A 83 -0.43 19.58 14.18
CA HIS A 83 -0.01 20.23 12.95
C HIS A 83 -0.61 19.54 11.72
N ALA A 84 -1.15 20.34 10.80
CA ALA A 84 -1.51 19.88 9.46
C ALA A 84 -0.23 19.37 8.78
N GLY A 85 -0.25 18.10 8.37
CA GLY A 85 0.85 17.51 7.63
C GLY A 85 0.58 17.47 6.14
N ILE A 86 1.48 16.82 5.42
CA ILE A 86 1.37 16.60 3.98
C ILE A 86 0.98 15.13 3.79
N ILE A 87 -0.22 14.88 3.25
CA ILE A 87 -0.72 13.51 2.99
C ILE A 87 0.19 12.83 1.95
N THR A 88 0.48 13.56 0.88
CA THR A 88 1.36 13.16 -0.23
C THR A 88 2.28 14.31 -0.57
N GLN A 89 3.56 14.02 -0.83
CA GLN A 89 4.52 15.07 -1.17
C GLN A 89 3.98 15.96 -2.29
N ARG A 90 4.01 17.28 -2.08
CA ARG A 90 3.45 18.24 -3.04
C ARG A 90 4.37 18.34 -4.25
N PHE A 91 3.80 18.15 -5.44
CA PHE A 91 4.49 18.42 -6.70
C PHE A 91 4.94 19.88 -6.76
N ARG A 92 6.23 20.11 -7.05
CA ARG A 92 6.74 21.43 -7.42
C ARG A 92 7.08 21.41 -8.92
N PRO A 93 6.53 22.32 -9.73
CA PRO A 93 6.62 22.25 -11.19
C PRO A 93 8.03 22.55 -11.74
N HIS A 94 9.01 22.89 -10.90
CA HIS A 94 10.33 23.30 -11.35
C HIS A 94 11.19 22.09 -11.76
N PRO A 95 11.63 21.97 -13.03
CA PRO A 95 12.33 20.77 -13.52
C PRO A 95 13.61 20.46 -12.74
N PHE A 96 14.46 21.46 -12.49
CA PHE A 96 15.70 21.24 -11.72
C PHE A 96 15.45 20.80 -10.28
N TRP A 97 14.29 21.16 -9.70
CA TRP A 97 13.97 20.70 -8.36
C TRP A 97 13.62 19.21 -8.39
N LEU A 98 12.84 18.77 -9.38
CA LEU A 98 12.47 17.36 -9.59
C LEU A 98 13.71 16.49 -9.83
N TRP A 99 14.63 16.94 -10.69
CA TRP A 99 15.89 16.23 -10.96
C TRP A 99 16.83 16.13 -9.75
N ARG A 100 16.66 17.00 -8.74
CA ARG A 100 17.46 16.96 -7.49
C ARG A 100 16.84 16.06 -6.41
N GLN A 101 15.62 15.58 -6.60
CA GLN A 101 15.00 14.68 -5.61
C GLN A 101 15.57 13.27 -5.79
N TRP A 102 15.94 12.64 -4.67
CA TRP A 102 16.48 11.28 -4.64
C TRP A 102 15.49 10.35 -3.94
N TYR A 103 15.21 10.59 -2.67
CA TYR A 103 14.28 9.78 -1.86
C TYR A 103 12.85 9.84 -2.38
N GLY A 104 12.17 8.68 -2.37
CA GLY A 104 10.79 8.54 -2.87
C GLY A 104 10.65 8.82 -4.36
N THR A 105 11.73 8.64 -5.13
CA THR A 105 11.73 8.76 -6.59
C THR A 105 12.08 7.45 -7.25
N VAL A 106 11.65 7.32 -8.50
CA VAL A 106 12.01 6.21 -9.38
C VAL A 106 13.53 5.96 -9.43
N LEU A 107 14.35 7.01 -9.35
CA LEU A 107 15.82 6.88 -9.40
C LEU A 107 16.37 6.12 -8.19
N TYR A 108 15.84 6.38 -6.99
CA TYR A 108 16.31 5.72 -5.78
C TYR A 108 16.06 4.21 -5.85
N HIS A 109 14.83 3.80 -6.20
CA HIS A 109 14.45 2.38 -6.25
C HIS A 109 15.12 1.62 -7.38
N THR A 110 15.30 2.24 -8.55
CA THR A 110 15.80 1.54 -9.75
C THR A 110 17.28 1.66 -10.03
N SER A 111 18.00 2.57 -9.37
CA SER A 111 19.43 2.80 -9.60
C SER A 111 20.27 1.52 -9.48
N LYS A 112 20.00 0.69 -8.46
CA LYS A 112 20.69 -0.60 -8.27
C LYS A 112 20.48 -1.52 -9.47
N HIS A 113 19.25 -1.68 -9.93
CA HIS A 113 18.92 -2.50 -11.09
C HIS A 113 19.53 -1.94 -12.38
N ALA A 114 19.51 -0.62 -12.57
CA ALA A 114 20.14 0.02 -13.72
C ALA A 114 21.64 -0.24 -13.77
N ILE A 115 22.36 -0.10 -12.65
CA ILE A 115 23.80 -0.39 -12.56
C ILE A 115 24.07 -1.87 -12.84
N LEU A 116 23.28 -2.79 -12.29
CA LEU A 116 23.44 -4.22 -12.55
C LEU A 116 23.23 -4.58 -14.03
N ASN A 117 22.20 -4.02 -14.66
CA ASN A 117 21.94 -4.22 -16.09
C ASN A 117 23.03 -3.57 -16.97
N MET A 118 23.60 -2.44 -16.55
CA MET A 118 24.76 -1.83 -17.22
C MET A 118 26.00 -2.71 -17.12
N ILE A 119 26.29 -3.29 -15.95
CA ILE A 119 27.40 -4.23 -15.77
C ILE A 119 27.19 -5.46 -16.67
N TYR A 120 26.00 -6.04 -16.66
CA TYR A 120 25.64 -7.15 -17.54
C TYR A 120 25.84 -6.78 -19.02
N ALA A 121 25.38 -5.60 -19.44
CA ALA A 121 25.59 -5.12 -20.81
C ALA A 121 27.07 -4.94 -21.15
N ALA A 122 27.87 -4.39 -20.23
CA ALA A 122 29.30 -4.17 -20.44
C ALA A 122 30.05 -5.50 -20.58
N LEU A 123 29.74 -6.48 -19.72
CA LEU A 123 30.29 -7.84 -19.81
C LEU A 123 29.89 -8.52 -21.12
N TRP A 124 28.62 -8.43 -21.52
CA TRP A 124 28.15 -8.97 -22.79
C TRP A 124 28.87 -8.35 -23.99
N CYS A 125 29.02 -7.02 -24.01
CA CYS A 125 29.76 -6.32 -25.06
C CYS A 125 31.22 -6.77 -25.14
N ALA A 126 31.89 -6.86 -23.99
CA ALA A 126 33.30 -7.25 -23.92
C ALA A 126 33.52 -8.70 -24.36
N LEU A 127 32.67 -9.63 -23.89
CA LEU A 127 32.72 -11.03 -24.27
C LEU A 127 32.43 -11.22 -25.76
N THR A 128 31.39 -10.57 -26.27
CA THR A 128 31.03 -10.67 -27.70
C THR A 128 32.15 -10.11 -28.57
N ARG A 129 32.74 -8.97 -28.20
CA ARG A 129 33.89 -8.40 -28.92
C ARG A 129 35.09 -9.34 -28.90
N TYR A 130 35.49 -9.82 -27.73
CA TYR A 130 36.60 -10.75 -27.58
C TYR A 130 36.43 -12.00 -28.45
N HIS A 131 35.22 -12.60 -28.45
CA HIS A 131 34.94 -13.79 -29.25
C HIS A 131 34.87 -13.56 -30.76
N THR A 132 34.58 -12.34 -31.21
CA THR A 132 34.28 -12.05 -32.62
C THR A 132 35.45 -11.41 -33.36
N THR A 133 36.20 -10.54 -32.69
CA THR A 133 37.35 -9.83 -33.27
C THR A 133 38.68 -10.21 -32.63
N GLY A 134 38.68 -10.94 -31.51
CA GLY A 134 39.90 -11.29 -30.78
C GLY A 134 40.57 -10.10 -30.10
N ASP A 135 39.90 -8.94 -30.00
CA ASP A 135 40.42 -7.73 -29.38
C ASP A 135 39.51 -7.22 -28.24
N TRP A 136 40.06 -6.32 -27.42
CA TRP A 136 39.36 -5.67 -26.31
C TRP A 136 38.98 -4.22 -26.62
N LYS A 137 38.96 -3.84 -27.90
CA LYS A 137 38.66 -2.47 -28.35
C LYS A 137 37.14 -2.22 -28.35
N VAL A 138 36.52 -2.31 -27.17
CA VAL A 138 35.07 -2.20 -26.98
C VAL A 138 34.48 -0.87 -27.46
N TRP A 139 35.29 0.19 -27.55
CA TRP A 139 34.87 1.51 -28.03
C TRP A 139 34.61 1.58 -29.54
N LEU A 140 35.09 0.60 -30.32
CA LEU A 140 34.83 0.55 -31.74
C LEU A 140 33.44 -0.05 -32.00
N LEU A 141 32.67 0.63 -32.86
CA LEU A 141 31.38 0.11 -33.31
C LEU A 141 31.58 -1.26 -33.99
N PRO A 142 30.65 -2.21 -33.77
CA PRO A 142 30.68 -3.48 -34.45
C PRO A 142 30.50 -3.29 -35.96
N VAL A 143 31.15 -4.16 -36.74
CA VAL A 143 31.03 -4.14 -38.21
C VAL A 143 29.62 -4.59 -38.59
N LYS A 144 28.94 -3.79 -39.42
CA LYS A 144 27.59 -4.13 -39.91
C LYS A 144 27.60 -5.50 -40.58
N GLY A 145 26.61 -6.34 -40.24
CA GLY A 145 26.47 -7.70 -40.78
C GLY A 145 27.39 -8.74 -40.14
N ALA A 146 28.21 -8.40 -39.15
CA ALA A 146 29.07 -9.38 -38.46
C ALA A 146 28.24 -10.47 -37.74
N HIS A 147 27.01 -10.15 -37.32
CA HIS A 147 26.18 -11.03 -36.50
C HIS A 147 24.71 -11.06 -36.98
N PRO A 148 24.39 -11.74 -38.09
CA PRO A 148 23.03 -11.77 -38.64
C PRO A 148 22.00 -12.36 -37.67
N ARG A 149 22.42 -13.21 -36.71
CA ARG A 149 21.54 -13.75 -35.66
C ARG A 149 21.10 -12.70 -34.65
N LEU A 150 21.95 -11.70 -34.36
CA LEU A 150 21.60 -10.61 -33.43
C LEU A 150 20.57 -9.66 -34.03
N GLU A 151 20.54 -9.50 -35.36
CA GLU A 151 19.50 -8.73 -36.06
C GLU A 151 18.11 -9.35 -35.85
N VAL A 152 18.02 -10.69 -35.76
CA VAL A 152 16.75 -11.37 -35.45
C VAL A 152 16.34 -11.11 -34.00
N VAL A 153 17.29 -11.16 -33.06
CA VAL A 153 17.03 -10.86 -31.65
C VAL A 153 16.58 -9.41 -31.47
N ASP A 154 17.18 -8.47 -32.20
CA ASP A 154 16.76 -7.08 -32.20
C ASP A 154 15.32 -6.89 -32.71
N LYS A 155 14.92 -7.57 -33.79
CA LYS A 155 13.53 -7.55 -34.26
C LYS A 155 12.56 -8.07 -33.19
N ILE A 156 12.89 -9.19 -32.53
CA ILE A 156 12.08 -9.74 -31.43
C ILE A 156 12.00 -8.74 -30.27
N TRP A 157 13.12 -8.15 -29.90
CA TRP A 157 13.20 -7.16 -28.83
C TRP A 157 12.39 -5.90 -29.14
N LYS A 158 12.42 -5.39 -30.39
CA LYS A 158 11.60 -4.25 -30.84
C LYS A 158 10.10 -4.57 -30.76
N THR A 159 9.68 -5.80 -31.09
CA THR A 159 8.29 -6.23 -30.89
C THR A 159 7.93 -6.30 -29.39
N LEU A 160 8.81 -6.87 -28.57
CA LEU A 160 8.63 -6.97 -27.13
C LEU A 160 8.54 -5.58 -26.47
N MET A 161 9.33 -4.61 -26.95
CA MET A 161 9.31 -3.22 -26.47
C MET A 161 7.92 -2.59 -26.59
N SER A 162 7.29 -2.72 -27.76
CA SER A 162 5.95 -2.14 -27.99
C SER A 162 4.90 -2.77 -27.08
N LEU A 163 4.91 -4.10 -26.97
CA LEU A 163 3.98 -4.83 -26.09
C LEU A 163 4.20 -4.46 -24.62
N THR A 164 5.46 -4.40 -24.17
CA THR A 164 5.85 -4.03 -22.80
C THR A 164 5.41 -2.61 -22.49
N THR A 165 5.66 -1.66 -23.39
CA THR A 165 5.25 -0.26 -23.21
C THR A 165 3.75 -0.15 -23.03
N PHE A 166 2.98 -0.81 -23.90
CA PHE A 166 1.52 -0.77 -23.86
C PHE A 166 0.97 -1.33 -22.55
N LEU A 167 1.38 -2.55 -22.20
CA LEU A 167 0.88 -3.23 -21.00
C LEU A 167 1.33 -2.54 -19.72
N LEU A 168 2.58 -2.08 -19.65
CA LEU A 168 3.08 -1.36 -18.49
C LEU A 168 2.36 -0.02 -18.28
N THR A 169 2.09 0.73 -19.36
CA THR A 169 1.35 2.00 -19.25
C THR A 169 -0.07 1.76 -18.76
N PHE A 170 -0.76 0.73 -19.28
CA PHE A 170 -2.09 0.36 -18.79
C PHE A 170 -2.05 -0.07 -17.31
N PHE A 171 -1.07 -0.89 -16.93
CA PHE A 171 -0.86 -1.36 -15.56
C PHE A 171 -0.65 -0.20 -14.58
N VAL A 172 0.23 0.76 -14.91
CA VAL A 172 0.45 1.98 -14.13
C VAL A 172 -0.83 2.80 -14.01
N GLY A 173 -1.62 2.93 -15.08
CA GLY A 173 -2.88 3.67 -15.07
C GLY A 173 -3.93 3.06 -14.13
N GLN A 174 -4.06 1.73 -14.14
CA GLN A 174 -4.97 1.01 -13.23
C GLN A 174 -4.51 1.12 -11.78
N ALA A 175 -3.21 0.94 -11.53
CA ALA A 175 -2.65 1.07 -10.19
C ALA A 175 -2.84 2.48 -9.62
N TYR A 176 -2.59 3.53 -10.41
CA TYR A 176 -2.83 4.92 -9.98
C TYR A 176 -4.31 5.19 -9.68
N THR A 177 -5.23 4.64 -10.48
CA THR A 177 -6.68 4.78 -10.25
C THR A 177 -7.10 4.13 -8.93
N PHE A 178 -6.57 2.94 -8.65
CA PHE A 178 -6.76 2.25 -7.38
C PHE A 178 -6.26 3.08 -6.20
N TRP A 179 -4.99 3.53 -6.24
CA TRP A 179 -4.39 4.38 -5.22
C TRP A 179 -5.25 5.63 -4.94
N ARG A 180 -5.72 6.29 -6.00
CA ARG A 180 -6.55 7.49 -5.89
C ARG A 180 -7.91 7.19 -5.26
N THR A 181 -8.51 6.05 -5.57
CA THR A 181 -9.77 5.64 -4.97
C THR A 181 -9.62 5.43 -3.47
N VAL A 182 -8.55 4.75 -3.03
CA VAL A 182 -8.27 4.58 -1.59
C VAL A 182 -8.05 5.93 -0.90
N HIS A 183 -7.31 6.84 -1.54
CA HIS A 183 -7.16 8.22 -1.05
C HIS A 183 -8.52 8.92 -0.89
N ASP A 184 -9.38 8.85 -1.91
CA ASP A 184 -10.67 9.52 -1.92
C ASP A 184 -11.64 8.92 -0.88
N GLN A 185 -11.59 7.60 -0.66
CA GLN A 185 -12.30 6.96 0.46
C GLN A 185 -11.82 7.49 1.81
N GLY A 186 -10.50 7.59 2.00
CA GLY A 186 -9.92 8.18 3.21
C GLY A 186 -10.40 9.61 3.47
N ARG A 187 -10.42 10.47 2.44
CA ARG A 187 -10.98 11.83 2.52
C ARG A 187 -12.48 11.83 2.80
N GLY A 188 -13.22 10.89 2.20
CA GLY A 188 -14.64 10.69 2.45
C GLY A 188 -14.95 10.41 3.91
N ILE A 189 -14.18 9.50 4.53
CA ILE A 189 -14.30 9.14 5.96
C ILE A 189 -14.14 10.41 6.83
N GLN A 190 -13.07 11.17 6.60
CA GLN A 190 -12.83 12.43 7.35
C GLN A 190 -13.97 13.44 7.16
N GLY A 191 -14.48 13.57 5.92
CA GLY A 191 -15.60 14.45 5.60
C GLY A 191 -16.88 14.08 6.38
N ARG A 192 -17.26 12.80 6.40
CA ARG A 192 -18.46 12.36 7.12
C ARG A 192 -18.35 12.54 8.64
N MET A 193 -17.18 12.25 9.22
CA MET A 193 -16.94 12.53 10.64
C MET A 193 -17.08 14.03 10.96
N ASN A 194 -16.56 14.88 10.08
CA ASN A 194 -16.67 16.33 10.20
C ASN A 194 -18.11 16.82 10.08
N ASP A 195 -18.93 16.20 9.22
CA ASP A 195 -20.36 16.50 9.08
C ASP A 195 -21.14 16.12 10.35
N ILE A 196 -20.88 14.94 10.94
CA ILE A 196 -21.48 14.52 12.22
C ILE A 196 -21.16 15.53 13.33
N HIS A 197 -19.89 15.95 13.44
CA HIS A 197 -19.49 16.96 14.40
C HIS A 197 -20.17 18.31 14.20
N MET A 198 -20.27 18.76 12.95
CA MET A 198 -20.93 20.01 12.61
C MET A 198 -22.41 19.97 13.03
N LEU A 199 -23.14 18.92 12.65
CA LEU A 199 -24.56 18.74 12.98
C LEU A 199 -24.79 18.75 14.50
N MET A 200 -23.99 18.00 15.26
CA MET A 200 -24.12 18.01 16.72
C MET A 200 -23.78 19.37 17.33
N ALA A 201 -22.75 20.05 16.83
CA ALA A 201 -22.33 21.35 17.36
C ALA A 201 -23.32 22.48 17.04
N THR A 202 -24.04 22.44 15.91
CA THR A 202 -25.03 23.46 15.54
C THR A 202 -26.33 23.32 16.31
N HIS A 203 -26.72 22.11 16.67
CA HIS A 203 -27.96 21.83 17.42
C HIS A 203 -27.76 21.74 18.95
N ALA A 204 -26.51 21.74 19.41
CA ALA A 204 -26.17 21.68 20.82
C ALA A 204 -26.77 22.83 21.65
N ALA A 205 -27.21 22.48 22.86
CA ALA A 205 -27.91 23.37 23.77
C ALA A 205 -27.02 24.53 24.23
N ARG A 206 -27.63 25.72 24.32
CA ARG A 206 -26.95 26.98 24.65
C ARG A 206 -27.66 27.73 25.76
N GLN A 207 -26.89 28.46 26.54
CA GLN A 207 -27.39 29.37 27.56
C GLN A 207 -28.02 30.59 26.89
N ALA A 208 -29.29 30.87 27.19
CA ALA A 208 -30.04 31.96 26.56
C ALA A 208 -29.39 33.35 26.72
N LYS A 209 -28.66 33.59 27.82
CA LYS A 209 -28.04 34.90 28.11
C LYS A 209 -26.69 35.11 27.44
N THR A 210 -25.88 34.06 27.31
CA THR A 210 -24.48 34.17 26.87
C THR A 210 -24.25 33.60 25.48
N GLY A 211 -25.18 32.79 24.95
CA GLY A 211 -24.98 32.03 23.71
C GLY A 211 -23.97 30.88 23.84
N ALA A 212 -23.29 30.75 24.98
CA ALA A 212 -22.33 29.68 25.24
C ALA A 212 -23.05 28.33 25.37
N TYR A 213 -22.35 27.25 25.04
CA TYR A 213 -22.87 25.90 25.24
C TYR A 213 -23.21 25.64 26.71
N THR A 214 -24.24 24.82 26.97
CA THR A 214 -24.47 24.25 28.30
C THR A 214 -23.30 23.34 28.68
N LYS A 215 -23.15 23.07 29.97
CA LYS A 215 -22.07 22.20 30.46
C LYS A 215 -22.23 20.78 29.90
N GLU A 216 -23.47 20.31 29.86
CA GLU A 216 -23.89 19.01 29.36
C GLU A 216 -23.64 18.88 27.86
N ALA A 217 -24.05 19.87 27.06
CA ALA A 217 -23.79 19.87 25.62
C ALA A 217 -22.28 19.92 25.31
N SER A 218 -21.52 20.74 26.04
CA SER A 218 -20.06 20.80 25.86
C SER A 218 -19.38 19.47 26.19
N ALA A 219 -19.78 18.81 27.27
CA ALA A 219 -19.28 17.50 27.65
C ALA A 219 -19.62 16.43 26.59
N ALA A 220 -20.87 16.40 26.12
CA ALA A 220 -21.31 15.47 25.09
C ALA A 220 -20.53 15.66 23.77
N LEU A 221 -20.31 16.90 23.33
CA LEU A 221 -19.52 17.18 22.12
C LEU A 221 -18.06 16.74 22.26
N GLN A 222 -17.46 16.92 23.44
CA GLN A 222 -16.08 16.49 23.71
C GLN A 222 -15.96 14.96 23.74
N GLU A 223 -16.91 14.27 24.36
CA GLU A 223 -16.94 12.81 24.41
C GLU A 223 -17.19 12.22 23.00
N LEU A 224 -18.12 12.80 22.22
CA LEU A 224 -18.33 12.39 20.83
C LEU A 224 -17.05 12.55 20.00
N ALA A 225 -16.33 13.65 20.20
CA ALA A 225 -15.04 13.88 19.55
C ALA A 225 -14.00 12.83 19.97
N ALA A 226 -13.93 12.47 21.25
CA ALA A 226 -13.05 11.41 21.71
C ALA A 226 -13.40 10.05 21.07
N LYS A 227 -14.68 9.68 21.02
CA LYS A 227 -15.13 8.41 20.40
C LYS A 227 -14.84 8.34 18.91
N LEU A 228 -15.13 9.41 18.17
CA LEU A 228 -14.88 9.47 16.74
C LEU A 228 -13.36 9.44 16.43
N ARG A 229 -12.53 10.12 17.23
CA ARG A 229 -11.05 10.00 17.12
C ARG A 229 -10.57 8.57 17.39
N GLY A 230 -11.06 7.95 18.47
CA GLY A 230 -10.74 6.56 18.80
C GLY A 230 -11.15 5.59 17.70
N PHE A 231 -12.38 5.71 17.20
CA PHE A 231 -12.88 4.95 16.03
C PHE A 231 -11.93 5.07 14.83
N HIS A 232 -11.57 6.29 14.44
CA HIS A 232 -10.77 6.51 13.24
C HIS A 232 -9.35 5.95 13.37
N LEU A 233 -8.75 6.04 14.57
CA LEU A 233 -7.45 5.44 14.84
C LEU A 233 -7.52 3.91 14.78
N LEU A 234 -8.49 3.29 15.45
CA LEU A 234 -8.65 1.84 15.45
C LEU A 234 -8.99 1.29 14.06
N PHE A 235 -9.76 2.05 13.28
CA PHE A 235 -10.06 1.70 11.89
C PHE A 235 -8.77 1.62 11.06
N TRP A 236 -7.93 2.66 11.08
CA TRP A 236 -6.67 2.61 10.34
C TRP A 236 -5.68 1.60 10.92
N ALA A 237 -5.67 1.38 12.24
CA ALA A 237 -4.88 0.31 12.87
C ALA A 237 -5.30 -1.09 12.41
N SER A 238 -6.56 -1.26 12.02
CA SER A 238 -7.07 -2.54 11.50
C SER A 238 -6.71 -2.77 10.03
N ASN A 239 -6.48 -1.71 9.26
CA ASN A 239 -6.24 -1.77 7.82
C ASN A 239 -4.78 -1.50 7.41
N ALA A 240 -3.96 -0.88 8.27
CA ALA A 240 -2.58 -0.52 7.96
C ALA A 240 -1.61 -1.19 8.94
N ARG A 241 -0.66 -1.97 8.41
CA ARG A 241 0.28 -2.77 9.20
C ARG A 241 1.06 -1.94 10.23
N ARG A 242 1.56 -0.77 9.83
CA ARG A 242 2.31 0.15 10.71
C ARG A 242 1.55 0.62 11.96
N PHE A 243 0.22 0.56 11.97
CA PHE A 243 -0.60 0.98 13.10
C PHE A 243 -1.22 -0.19 13.86
N ARG A 244 -1.08 -1.42 13.34
CA ARG A 244 -1.65 -2.65 13.91
C ARG A 244 -1.19 -2.93 15.33
N ILE A 245 0.02 -2.51 15.65
CA ILE A 245 0.59 -2.46 17.00
C ILE A 245 -0.29 -1.75 18.04
N LEU A 246 -1.13 -0.78 17.62
CA LEU A 246 -2.06 -0.09 18.51
C LEU A 246 -3.26 -0.95 18.93
N LEU A 247 -3.52 -2.05 18.21
CA LEU A 247 -4.57 -3.02 18.55
C LEU A 247 -4.11 -4.08 19.57
N THR A 248 -2.82 -4.10 19.91
CA THR A 248 -2.26 -4.95 20.97
C THR A 248 -2.74 -4.45 22.34
N GLN A 249 -2.66 -5.29 23.37
CA GLN A 249 -3.04 -4.90 24.73
C GLN A 249 -2.15 -3.77 25.25
N LYS A 250 -0.83 -3.87 25.02
CA LYS A 250 0.12 -2.77 25.30
C LYS A 250 -0.25 -1.49 24.55
N GLY A 251 -0.58 -1.59 23.27
CA GLY A 251 -1.01 -0.46 22.44
C GLY A 251 -2.26 0.23 22.98
N MET A 252 -3.30 -0.55 23.31
CA MET A 252 -4.55 -0.07 23.89
C MET A 252 -4.36 0.55 25.28
N GLU A 253 -3.56 -0.07 26.15
CA GLU A 253 -3.19 0.52 27.45
C GLU A 253 -2.46 1.85 27.27
N ARG A 254 -1.56 1.93 26.29
CA ARG A 254 -0.84 3.18 26.01
C ARG A 254 -1.77 4.27 25.47
N LEU A 255 -2.75 3.91 24.63
CA LEU A 255 -3.81 4.82 24.20
C LEU A 255 -4.62 5.38 25.37
N VAL A 256 -4.88 4.56 26.40
CA VAL A 256 -5.53 5.00 27.64
C VAL A 256 -4.62 5.94 28.44
N GLN A 257 -3.35 5.60 28.59
CA GLN A 257 -2.38 6.43 29.33
C GLN A 257 -2.19 7.81 28.71
N VAL A 258 -2.17 7.91 27.38
CA VAL A 258 -2.05 9.18 26.64
C VAL A 258 -3.39 9.94 26.60
N GLY A 259 -4.49 9.33 27.07
CA GLY A 259 -5.82 9.94 27.10
C GLY A 259 -6.49 10.01 25.74
N TYR A 260 -6.07 9.15 24.79
CA TYR A 260 -6.69 9.07 23.47
C TYR A 260 -8.00 8.25 23.51
N ILE A 261 -8.04 7.22 24.35
CA ILE A 261 -9.23 6.41 24.67
C ILE A 261 -9.43 6.46 26.19
N GLU A 262 -10.67 6.53 26.65
CA GLU A 262 -10.98 6.46 28.08
C GLU A 262 -10.81 5.04 28.61
N ARG A 263 -10.32 4.87 29.85
CA ARG A 263 -10.16 3.56 30.48
C ARG A 263 -11.44 2.72 30.47
N SER A 264 -12.59 3.33 30.83
CA SER A 264 -13.89 2.66 30.82
C SER A 264 -14.32 2.21 29.42
N THR A 265 -13.86 2.90 28.37
CA THR A 265 -14.13 2.53 26.98
C THR A 265 -13.27 1.34 26.58
N LYS A 266 -11.99 1.33 26.98
CA LYS A 266 -11.09 0.19 26.76
C LYS A 266 -11.58 -1.07 27.47
N GLU A 267 -12.01 -0.96 28.72
CA GLU A 267 -12.60 -2.09 29.48
C GLU A 267 -13.82 -2.68 28.76
N ARG A 268 -14.77 -1.84 28.32
CA ARG A 268 -15.91 -2.28 27.51
C ARG A 268 -15.51 -2.92 26.19
N LEU A 269 -14.48 -2.38 25.51
CA LEU A 269 -13.96 -2.96 24.28
C LEU A 269 -13.27 -4.32 24.52
N ASP A 270 -12.74 -4.57 25.70
CA ASP A 270 -12.14 -5.86 26.08
C ASP A 270 -13.18 -6.91 26.45
N GLU A 271 -14.34 -6.48 26.98
CA GLU A 271 -15.48 -7.36 27.29
C GLU A 271 -16.26 -7.82 26.06
N ILE A 272 -16.22 -7.06 24.96
CA ILE A 272 -16.90 -7.41 23.72
C ILE A 272 -16.17 -8.55 23.02
N ASP A 273 -16.90 -9.63 22.71
CA ASP A 273 -16.43 -10.78 21.93
C ASP A 273 -16.31 -10.43 20.44
N LEU A 274 -15.38 -9.55 20.11
CA LEU A 274 -15.01 -9.20 18.74
C LEU A 274 -13.48 -9.27 18.56
N PRO A 275 -13.03 -9.69 17.37
CA PRO A 275 -11.62 -9.58 17.00
C PRO A 275 -11.13 -8.14 17.17
N PRO A 276 -9.86 -7.92 17.60
CA PRO A 276 -9.32 -6.57 17.76
C PRO A 276 -9.42 -5.69 16.51
N THR A 277 -9.34 -6.30 15.32
CA THR A 277 -9.49 -5.63 14.01
C THR A 277 -10.91 -5.16 13.70
N LEU A 278 -11.91 -5.53 14.50
CA LEU A 278 -13.31 -5.11 14.36
C LEU A 278 -13.78 -4.22 15.51
N LYS A 279 -12.97 -4.01 16.56
CA LYS A 279 -13.30 -3.15 17.71
C LYS A 279 -13.59 -1.70 17.31
N TRP A 280 -13.09 -1.24 16.16
CA TRP A 280 -13.44 0.08 15.61
C TRP A 280 -14.94 0.22 15.31
N ALA A 281 -15.63 -0.86 14.93
CA ALA A 281 -17.06 -0.84 14.65
C ALA A 281 -17.87 -0.57 15.92
N SER A 282 -17.50 -1.19 17.04
CA SER A 282 -18.11 -0.92 18.35
C SER A 282 -17.88 0.52 18.81
N MET A 283 -16.71 1.09 18.52
CA MET A 283 -16.45 2.51 18.79
C MET A 283 -17.35 3.44 17.95
N LEU A 284 -17.57 3.10 16.68
CA LEU A 284 -18.48 3.84 15.81
C LEU A 284 -19.93 3.75 16.30
N GLU A 285 -20.38 2.56 16.70
CA GLU A 285 -21.71 2.33 17.28
C GLU A 285 -21.90 3.08 18.60
N SER A 286 -20.88 3.11 19.46
CA SER A 286 -20.90 3.89 20.71
C SER A 286 -21.03 5.40 20.44
N ALA A 287 -20.39 5.92 19.39
CA ALA A 287 -20.56 7.30 18.95
C ALA A 287 -21.99 7.56 18.43
N MET A 288 -22.55 6.64 17.64
CA MET A 288 -23.92 6.71 17.14
C MET A 288 -24.94 6.70 18.29
N LYS A 289 -24.79 5.79 19.26
CA LYS A 289 -25.64 5.71 20.45
C LYS A 289 -25.60 6.99 21.28
N GLN A 290 -24.42 7.60 21.43
CA GLN A 290 -24.29 8.87 22.13
C GLN A 290 -25.01 10.01 21.41
N CYS A 291 -24.96 10.05 20.07
CA CYS A 291 -25.74 11.01 19.31
C CYS A 291 -27.25 10.82 19.55
N ASP A 292 -27.75 9.57 19.51
CA ASP A 292 -29.16 9.26 19.80
C ASP A 292 -29.56 9.73 21.22
N ASP A 293 -28.76 9.41 22.23
CA ASP A 293 -29.01 9.85 23.61
C ASP A 293 -28.99 11.38 23.74
N GLY A 294 -28.03 12.04 23.09
CA GLY A 294 -27.91 13.50 23.09
C GLY A 294 -29.09 14.20 22.41
N ILE A 295 -29.64 13.64 21.33
CA ILE A 295 -30.82 14.18 20.65
C ILE A 295 -32.07 14.13 21.55
N ARG A 296 -32.17 13.09 22.39
CA ARG A 296 -33.30 12.90 23.32
C ARG A 296 -33.15 13.70 24.61
N ASP A 297 -31.92 14.10 24.98
CA ASP A 297 -31.66 14.95 26.14
C ASP A 297 -31.67 16.44 25.78
N TRP A 298 -32.71 17.15 26.25
CA TRP A 298 -32.86 18.60 26.04
C TRP A 298 -31.72 19.43 26.64
N LYS A 299 -30.95 18.88 27.59
CA LYS A 299 -29.78 19.56 28.16
C LYS A 299 -28.59 19.52 27.20
N VAL A 300 -28.58 18.57 26.26
CA VAL A 300 -27.53 18.38 25.25
C VAL A 300 -27.93 19.02 23.92
N ILE A 301 -29.16 18.81 23.45
CA ILE A 301 -29.71 19.40 22.22
C ILE A 301 -30.93 20.25 22.57
N SER A 302 -30.95 21.55 22.23
CA SER A 302 -32.04 22.47 22.65
C SER A 302 -33.44 22.04 22.19
N HIS A 303 -33.54 21.47 21.00
CA HIS A 303 -34.80 21.11 20.36
C HIS A 303 -34.69 19.76 19.68
N TYR A 304 -35.50 18.80 20.14
CA TYR A 304 -35.65 17.52 19.46
C TYR A 304 -36.17 17.75 18.03
N SER A 305 -35.53 17.08 17.06
CA SER A 305 -35.90 17.14 15.66
C SER A 305 -35.69 15.78 15.02
N VAL A 306 -36.78 15.18 14.55
CA VAL A 306 -36.76 13.91 13.79
C VAL A 306 -35.87 14.04 12.54
N ALA A 307 -35.85 15.22 11.93
CA ALA A 307 -35.00 15.49 10.77
C ALA A 307 -33.50 15.43 11.13
N LEU A 308 -33.11 15.91 12.31
CA LEU A 308 -31.72 15.83 12.77
C LEU A 308 -31.29 14.38 12.99
N GLU A 309 -32.14 13.59 13.65
CA GLU A 309 -31.91 12.16 13.87
C GLU A 309 -31.72 11.40 12.55
N GLN A 310 -32.62 11.62 11.58
CA GLN A 310 -32.53 10.99 10.27
C GLN A 310 -31.25 11.37 9.52
N VAL A 311 -30.87 12.66 9.52
CA VAL A 311 -29.66 13.12 8.84
C VAL A 311 -28.40 12.58 9.51
N LEU A 312 -28.35 12.55 10.85
CA LEU A 312 -27.22 11.96 11.58
C LEU A 312 -27.07 10.47 11.29
N LEU A 313 -28.17 9.72 11.32
CA LEU A 313 -28.15 8.30 10.98
C LEU A 313 -27.68 8.06 9.53
N ASP A 314 -28.12 8.87 8.57
CA ASP A 314 -27.62 8.83 7.18
C ASP A 314 -26.10 9.10 7.13
N GLN A 315 -25.58 10.06 7.91
CA GLN A 315 -24.13 10.30 7.96
C GLN A 315 -23.34 9.12 8.54
N PHE A 316 -23.83 8.48 9.61
CA PHE A 316 -23.21 7.28 10.16
C PHE A 316 -23.25 6.09 9.18
N CYS A 317 -24.39 5.87 8.51
CA CYS A 317 -24.52 4.82 7.50
C CYS A 317 -23.54 5.03 6.33
N ARG A 318 -23.40 6.27 5.85
CA ARG A 318 -22.42 6.62 4.81
C ARG A 318 -20.99 6.43 5.29
N LEU A 319 -20.67 6.90 6.50
CA LEU A 319 -19.35 6.72 7.12
C LEU A 319 -18.98 5.23 7.20
N ARG A 320 -19.90 4.38 7.69
CA ARG A 320 -19.74 2.93 7.73
C ARG A 320 -19.52 2.34 6.34
N GLY A 321 -20.30 2.77 5.34
CA GLY A 321 -20.15 2.32 3.95
C GLY A 321 -18.77 2.63 3.35
N LEU A 322 -18.25 3.83 3.60
CA LEU A 322 -16.89 4.20 3.20
C LEU A 322 -15.83 3.33 3.90
N CYS A 323 -16.03 3.05 5.20
CA CYS A 323 -15.11 2.20 5.98
C CYS A 323 -15.09 0.75 5.47
N ALA A 324 -16.23 0.20 5.05
CA ALA A 324 -16.30 -1.14 4.47
C ALA A 324 -15.64 -1.20 3.07
N THR A 325 -15.71 -0.12 2.30
CA THR A 325 -15.14 -0.06 0.95
C THR A 325 -13.60 -0.15 0.94
N VAL A 326 -12.92 0.38 1.96
CA VAL A 326 -11.45 0.37 2.03
C VAL A 326 -10.86 -1.06 2.07
N PRO A 327 -11.22 -1.94 3.01
CA PRO A 327 -10.74 -3.32 3.01
C PRO A 327 -11.18 -4.07 1.74
N ASP A 328 -12.41 -3.88 1.26
CA ASP A 328 -12.87 -4.51 0.01
C ASP A 328 -11.98 -4.12 -1.19
N LEU A 329 -11.53 -2.85 -1.26
CA LEU A 329 -10.59 -2.40 -2.27
C LEU A 329 -9.22 -3.08 -2.10
N ILE A 330 -8.71 -3.16 -0.88
CA ILE A 330 -7.40 -3.77 -0.58
C ILE A 330 -7.40 -5.27 -0.92
N ASP A 331 -8.45 -5.98 -0.53
CA ASP A 331 -8.64 -7.40 -0.82
C ASP A 331 -8.85 -7.62 -2.33
N GLY A 332 -9.57 -6.71 -2.98
CA GLY A 332 -9.82 -6.67 -4.42
C GLY A 332 -8.70 -6.02 -5.25
N ARG A 333 -7.50 -5.83 -4.69
CA ARG A 333 -6.36 -5.28 -5.43
C ARG A 333 -6.01 -6.14 -6.63
N MET A 334 -5.31 -5.54 -7.60
CA MET A 334 -5.05 -6.14 -8.92
C MET A 334 -4.60 -7.60 -8.84
N PRO A 335 -5.16 -8.52 -9.66
CA PRO A 335 -4.86 -9.95 -9.55
C PRO A 335 -3.36 -10.27 -9.70
N LEU A 336 -2.86 -11.15 -8.83
CA LEU A 336 -1.45 -11.56 -8.81
C LEU A 336 -0.96 -12.05 -10.18
N ALA A 337 -1.76 -12.83 -10.90
CA ALA A 337 -1.41 -13.33 -12.23
C ALA A 337 -1.11 -12.19 -13.22
N TYR A 338 -1.84 -11.07 -13.13
CA TYR A 338 -1.62 -9.94 -14.01
C TYR A 338 -0.36 -9.15 -13.64
N ALA A 339 -0.15 -8.89 -12.35
CA ALA A 339 1.08 -8.28 -11.86
C ALA A 339 2.33 -9.12 -12.21
N HIS A 340 2.23 -10.44 -12.05
CA HIS A 340 3.29 -11.38 -12.42
C HIS A 340 3.56 -11.39 -13.93
N PHE A 341 2.52 -11.35 -14.76
CA PHE A 341 2.69 -11.29 -16.20
C PHE A 341 3.43 -10.01 -16.65
N VAL A 342 3.04 -8.84 -16.12
CA VAL A 342 3.72 -7.58 -16.43
C VAL A 342 5.16 -7.58 -15.91
N GLN A 343 5.41 -8.19 -14.73
CA GLN A 343 6.76 -8.40 -14.19
C GLN A 343 7.64 -9.19 -15.15
N ILE A 344 7.20 -10.38 -15.56
CA ILE A 344 7.94 -11.25 -16.50
C ILE A 344 8.22 -10.50 -17.80
N LEU A 345 7.23 -9.76 -18.30
CA LEU A 345 7.33 -9.02 -19.55
C LEU A 345 8.44 -7.95 -19.49
N VAL A 346 8.43 -7.13 -18.44
CA VAL A 346 9.46 -6.08 -18.22
C VAL A 346 10.84 -6.70 -17.99
N ASP A 347 10.93 -7.74 -17.18
CA ASP A 347 12.22 -8.39 -16.89
C ASP A 347 12.80 -9.05 -18.15
N SER A 348 11.98 -9.73 -18.95
CA SER A 348 12.39 -10.32 -20.22
C SER A 348 12.85 -9.25 -21.22
N PHE A 349 12.12 -8.13 -21.29
CA PHE A 349 12.47 -7.02 -22.15
C PHE A 349 13.84 -6.41 -21.80
N LEU A 350 14.09 -6.17 -20.51
CA LEU A 350 15.35 -5.60 -20.04
C LEU A 350 16.51 -6.59 -20.12
N PHE A 351 16.26 -7.88 -19.87
CA PHE A 351 17.27 -8.94 -19.97
C PHE A 351 17.77 -9.13 -21.41
N VAL A 352 16.88 -9.03 -22.41
CA VAL A 352 17.25 -9.19 -23.82
C VAL A 352 17.89 -7.92 -24.40
N ALA A 353 17.71 -6.75 -23.76
CA ALA A 353 18.16 -5.47 -24.29
C ALA A 353 19.65 -5.41 -24.65
N PRO A 354 20.61 -5.87 -23.81
CA PRO A 354 22.03 -5.80 -24.16
C PRO A 354 22.39 -6.67 -25.37
N ILE A 355 21.71 -7.81 -25.52
CA ILE A 355 21.94 -8.75 -26.62
C ILE A 355 21.44 -8.15 -27.94
N ALA A 356 20.21 -7.62 -27.92
CA ALA A 356 19.58 -6.98 -29.06
C ALA A 356 20.36 -5.74 -29.54
N GLN A 357 20.72 -4.86 -28.62
CA GLN A 357 21.28 -3.55 -28.94
C GLN A 357 22.77 -3.58 -29.31
N TYR A 358 23.48 -4.68 -29.04
CA TYR A 358 24.91 -4.77 -29.32
C TYR A 358 25.23 -4.55 -30.80
N HIS A 359 24.48 -5.13 -31.72
CA HIS A 359 24.84 -5.11 -33.16
C HIS A 359 24.73 -3.71 -33.79
N GLU A 360 23.87 -2.83 -33.28
CA GLU A 360 23.72 -1.44 -33.74
C GLU A 360 24.66 -0.48 -32.97
N MET A 361 24.77 -0.63 -31.65
CA MET A 361 25.39 0.39 -30.78
C MET A 361 26.72 -0.03 -30.14
N GLY A 362 27.09 -1.31 -30.18
CA GLY A 362 28.27 -1.82 -29.48
C GLY A 362 28.23 -1.46 -28.00
N PHE A 363 29.33 -0.89 -27.49
CA PHE A 363 29.46 -0.50 -26.08
C PHE A 363 28.54 0.66 -25.66
N TYR A 364 28.06 1.50 -26.59
CA TYR A 364 27.08 2.55 -26.25
C TYR A 364 25.74 1.97 -25.77
N SER A 365 25.46 0.69 -26.08
CA SER A 365 24.29 -0.03 -25.56
C SER A 365 24.27 -0.08 -24.03
N VAL A 366 25.43 -0.03 -23.35
CA VAL A 366 25.51 -0.02 -21.89
C VAL A 366 24.75 1.16 -21.29
N ILE A 367 25.00 2.37 -21.81
CA ILE A 367 24.32 3.58 -21.34
C ILE A 367 22.82 3.49 -21.63
N LEU A 368 22.46 3.06 -22.84
CA LEU A 368 21.06 2.92 -23.24
C LEU A 368 20.31 1.91 -22.35
N VAL A 369 20.89 0.76 -22.05
CA VAL A 369 20.31 -0.27 -21.17
C VAL A 369 20.09 0.29 -19.76
N GLY A 370 21.03 1.08 -19.25
CA GLY A 370 20.85 1.79 -17.98
C GLY A 370 19.63 2.71 -18.00
N ILE A 371 19.52 3.54 -19.04
CA ILE A 371 18.38 4.46 -19.23
C ILE A 371 17.06 3.68 -19.35
N LEU A 372 17.00 2.65 -20.21
CA LEU A 372 15.82 1.80 -20.38
C LEU A 372 15.41 1.13 -19.07
N THR A 373 16.38 0.66 -18.29
CA THR A 373 16.10 0.06 -16.97
C THR A 373 15.47 1.08 -16.04
N LEU A 374 16.03 2.29 -15.93
CA LEU A 374 15.45 3.35 -15.09
C LEU A 374 13.98 3.64 -15.45
N PHE A 375 13.63 3.66 -16.75
CA PHE A 375 12.26 3.94 -17.18
C PHE A 375 11.31 2.75 -17.01
N TYR A 376 11.62 1.59 -17.59
CA TYR A 376 10.68 0.46 -17.59
C TYR A 376 10.58 -0.20 -16.22
N ARG A 377 11.71 -0.43 -15.55
CA ARG A 377 11.67 -0.94 -14.18
C ARG A 377 11.08 0.10 -13.24
N GLY A 378 11.35 1.37 -13.50
CA GLY A 378 10.88 2.48 -12.67
C GLY A 378 9.37 2.66 -12.68
N LEU A 379 8.77 2.60 -13.86
CA LEU A 379 7.32 2.61 -14.01
C LEU A 379 6.69 1.38 -13.36
N LEU A 380 7.33 0.21 -13.47
CA LEU A 380 6.85 -1.01 -12.83
C LEU A 380 6.88 -0.90 -11.30
N ASP A 381 8.00 -0.45 -10.73
CA ASP A 381 8.12 -0.28 -9.28
C ASP A 381 7.14 0.79 -8.77
N LEU A 382 6.99 1.92 -9.49
CA LEU A 382 5.99 2.95 -9.17
C LEU A 382 4.56 2.39 -9.18
N SER A 383 4.21 1.55 -10.17
CA SER A 383 2.88 0.94 -10.22
C SER A 383 2.62 0.00 -9.05
N LYS A 384 3.64 -0.70 -8.55
CA LYS A 384 3.49 -1.56 -7.36
C LYS A 384 3.34 -0.74 -6.09
N GLU A 385 4.05 0.38 -5.97
CA GLU A 385 3.82 1.32 -4.86
C GLU A 385 2.38 1.84 -4.84
N PHE A 386 1.80 2.15 -6.01
CA PHE A 386 0.39 2.53 -6.08
C PHE A 386 -0.58 1.41 -5.68
N LEU A 387 -0.18 0.14 -5.78
CA LEU A 387 -1.00 -0.99 -5.33
C LEU A 387 -0.96 -1.22 -3.82
N ASP A 388 -0.08 -0.52 -3.10
CA ASP A 388 -0.01 -0.57 -1.64
C ASP A 388 -0.07 0.84 -1.03
N PRO A 389 -1.21 1.55 -1.14
CA PRO A 389 -1.37 2.91 -0.63
C PRO A 389 -1.24 3.02 0.90
N LEU A 390 -1.39 1.90 1.62
CA LEU A 390 -1.38 1.85 3.08
C LEU A 390 -0.05 1.38 3.68
N ASP A 391 0.93 0.99 2.84
CA ASP A 391 2.25 0.50 3.26
C ASP A 391 2.13 -0.78 4.12
N SER A 392 1.53 -1.82 3.54
CA SER A 392 1.27 -3.10 4.20
C SER A 392 2.31 -4.17 3.85
N GLU A 393 2.93 -4.08 2.67
CA GLU A 393 3.72 -5.16 2.07
C GLU A 393 5.25 -5.00 2.20
N ASP A 394 5.74 -4.07 3.01
CA ASP A 394 7.18 -3.74 3.15
C ASP A 394 7.92 -3.64 1.79
N TYR A 395 7.21 -3.19 0.74
CA TYR A 395 7.72 -3.31 -0.63
C TYR A 395 8.93 -2.42 -0.88
N CYS A 396 8.88 -1.16 -0.43
CA CYS A 396 9.91 -0.17 -0.67
C CYS A 396 9.92 0.93 0.42
N ASP A 397 11.07 1.12 1.07
CA ASP A 397 11.28 2.20 2.01
C ASP A 397 11.15 3.58 1.32
N GLY A 398 10.28 4.44 1.88
CA GLY A 398 10.11 5.82 1.40
C GLY A 398 9.17 6.00 0.20
N ALA A 399 8.35 4.99 -0.09
CA ALA A 399 7.38 4.97 -1.19
C ALA A 399 6.24 6.00 -1.07
N VAL A 400 5.49 6.16 -2.17
CA VAL A 400 4.29 7.04 -2.29
C VAL A 400 3.09 6.47 -1.51
N TYR A 401 3.24 6.28 -0.20
CA TYR A 401 2.11 5.87 0.66
C TYR A 401 1.31 7.08 1.17
N LEU A 402 0.06 6.82 1.51
CA LEU A 402 -0.80 7.81 2.15
C LEU A 402 -0.34 8.00 3.59
N ASN A 403 -0.01 9.23 3.97
CA ASN A 403 0.30 9.53 5.36
C ASN A 403 -1.00 9.54 6.20
N LEU A 404 -1.43 8.36 6.65
CA LEU A 404 -2.63 8.16 7.45
C LEU A 404 -2.56 8.89 8.80
N ALA A 405 -1.36 9.14 9.32
CA ALA A 405 -1.20 9.96 10.51
C ALA A 405 -1.68 11.40 10.26
N VAL A 406 -1.53 11.94 9.04
CA VAL A 406 -2.15 13.22 8.67
C VAL A 406 -3.66 13.12 8.69
N PHE A 407 -4.24 12.04 8.16
CA PHE A 407 -5.69 11.86 8.18
C PHE A 407 -6.25 11.88 9.61
N ILE A 408 -5.61 11.13 10.51
CA ILE A 408 -6.00 11.07 11.92
C ILE A 408 -5.86 12.44 12.59
N ARG A 409 -4.72 13.13 12.39
CA ARG A 409 -4.48 14.46 12.97
C ARG A 409 -5.47 15.52 12.48
N GLU A 410 -5.79 15.52 11.20
CA GLU A 410 -6.76 16.45 10.64
C GLU A 410 -8.15 16.24 11.23
N VAL A 411 -8.57 14.98 11.41
CA VAL A 411 -9.83 14.65 12.11
C VAL A 411 -9.77 15.07 13.58
N ASN A 412 -8.63 14.85 14.26
CA ASN A 412 -8.45 15.29 15.63
C ASN A 412 -8.65 16.82 15.75
N SER A 413 -8.05 17.59 14.85
CA SER A 413 -8.19 19.04 14.79
C SER A 413 -9.64 19.45 14.45
N ALA A 414 -10.22 18.83 13.42
CA ALA A 414 -11.57 19.13 12.94
C ALA A 414 -12.66 18.81 13.98
N SER A 415 -12.49 17.74 14.77
CA SER A 415 -13.45 17.30 15.80
C SER A 415 -13.75 18.39 16.84
N THR A 416 -12.78 19.28 17.08
CA THR A 416 -12.96 20.40 18.02
C THR A 416 -13.26 21.73 17.36
N ARG A 417 -12.98 21.86 16.06
CA ARG A 417 -13.07 23.12 15.33
C ARG A 417 -14.49 23.66 15.30
N TRP A 418 -15.50 22.82 15.07
CA TRP A 418 -16.89 23.28 14.93
C TRP A 418 -17.42 23.87 16.22
N PHE A 419 -17.32 23.14 17.33
CA PHE A 419 -17.82 23.66 18.60
C PHE A 419 -16.95 24.81 19.12
N ARG A 420 -15.61 24.78 18.95
CA ARG A 420 -14.76 25.92 19.36
C ARG A 420 -15.05 27.17 18.53
N GLY A 421 -15.31 27.02 17.23
CA GLY A 421 -15.69 28.13 16.36
C GLY A 421 -17.06 28.69 16.74
N ALA A 422 -18.04 27.80 16.91
CA ALA A 422 -19.40 28.18 17.26
C ALA A 422 -19.57 28.61 18.74
N ALA A 423 -18.56 28.45 19.59
CA ALA A 423 -18.52 29.03 20.94
C ALA A 423 -17.95 30.46 20.96
N LYS A 424 -17.24 30.87 19.90
CA LYS A 424 -16.65 32.21 19.77
C LYS A 424 -17.53 33.20 19.02
N LEU A 425 -18.40 32.69 18.14
CA LEU A 425 -19.49 33.41 17.49
C LEU A 425 -20.69 33.43 18.43
#